data_AF-A0A2I1EKF6-F1
#
_entry.id   AF-A0A2I1EKF6-F1
#
_cell.length_a   1.000
_cell.length_b   1.000
_cell.length_c   1.000
_cell.angle_alpha   90.00
_cell.angle_beta   90.00
_cell.angle_gamma   90.00
#
_symmetry.space_group_name_H-M   'P 1'
#
loop_
_entity.id
_entity.type
_entity.pdbx_description
1 polymer ?
#
loop_
_entity_poly.entity_id
_entity_poly.type
_entity_poly.pdbx_seq_one_letter_code
_entity_poly.pdbx_strand_id
1 'polypeptide(L)'
;MLKTQQSTVHYYEDGDILVTVQHTVFRLHQNFLAMASRVFEDMFAYATKSDINNDNNNNVSCLTLTDTSAAAFENLLTFLYPRKYIRINWENVASFLEIGDKYEIVVVIGASEEFLQCHYMENPLIAFALADQYDFKFVYKESSKLVLNNLPRFKTSPDFHKLSYRASSSLLSKHLDYILAIGNLSELNIQEYRHNCSYSVTHGEYIQRIFAERIKSVQGFPVVSPTNLYEIFFKFEEDDDRFDNCQKRFLKTYLPGIFSSHFGNFEPLNNDKNKHDVEHYPYLESAN
;
A
#
# COMPACT_ATOMS: atom_id res chain seq x y z
N MET A 1 10.35 42.36 7.62
CA MET A 1 10.26 41.39 8.74
C MET A 1 8.79 40.97 8.87
N LEU A 2 8.45 39.76 8.43
CA LEU A 2 7.14 39.18 8.75
C LEU A 2 7.09 38.95 10.27
N LYS A 3 6.04 39.41 10.94
CA LYS A 3 5.88 39.22 12.38
C LYS A 3 5.59 37.74 12.66
N THR A 4 6.37 37.14 13.55
CA THR A 4 6.08 35.82 14.11
C THR A 4 4.84 35.88 15.00
N GLN A 5 3.97 34.87 14.92
CA GLN A 5 2.76 34.74 15.74
C GLN A 5 2.84 33.51 16.65
N GLN A 6 2.24 33.57 17.82
CA GLN A 6 2.14 32.40 18.71
C GLN A 6 1.08 31.42 18.17
N SER A 7 1.32 30.11 18.27
CA SER A 7 0.28 29.12 17.95
C SER A 7 -0.90 29.28 18.90
N THR A 8 -2.11 29.30 18.36
CA THR A 8 -3.35 29.32 19.15
C THR A 8 -3.69 27.94 19.71
N VAL A 9 -3.01 26.90 19.24
CA VAL A 9 -3.28 25.49 19.57
C VAL A 9 -2.28 24.95 20.57
N HIS A 10 -0.98 25.11 20.29
CA HIS A 10 0.11 24.58 21.11
C HIS A 10 1.02 25.72 21.58
N TYR A 11 0.56 26.40 22.62
CA TYR A 11 1.33 27.35 23.40
C TYR A 11 1.04 27.10 24.88
N TYR A 12 1.98 26.44 25.57
CA TYR A 12 1.83 26.00 26.94
C TYR A 12 2.59 26.93 27.89
N GLU A 13 1.91 27.48 28.91
CA GLU A 13 2.52 28.44 29.84
C GLU A 13 3.64 27.84 30.70
N ASP A 14 3.62 26.53 30.89
CA ASP A 14 4.62 25.74 31.60
C ASP A 14 5.69 25.13 30.67
N GLY A 15 5.64 25.42 29.37
CA GLY A 15 6.61 24.92 28.40
C GLY A 15 8.02 25.49 28.59
N ASP A 16 9.02 24.63 28.43
CA ASP A 16 10.46 24.85 28.61
C ASP A 16 11.25 24.96 27.29
N ILE A 17 10.55 24.94 26.14
CA ILE A 17 11.14 25.22 24.83
C ILE A 17 10.19 26.03 23.93
N LEU A 18 10.77 26.98 23.19
CA LEU A 18 10.14 27.71 22.11
C LEU A 18 10.63 27.16 20.77
N VAL A 19 9.72 26.59 19.98
CA VAL A 19 10.01 26.09 18.63
C VAL A 19 9.39 27.03 17.62
N THR A 20 10.21 27.67 16.78
CA THR A 20 9.74 28.52 15.69
C THR A 20 9.73 27.72 14.39
N VAL A 21 8.57 27.63 13.75
CA VAL A 21 8.39 26.97 12.45
C VAL A 21 7.74 27.96 11.51
N GLN A 22 8.43 28.30 10.42
CA GLN A 22 8.03 29.37 9.50
C GLN A 22 7.77 30.70 10.24
N HIS A 23 6.51 31.11 10.40
CA HIS A 23 6.10 32.33 11.08
C HIS A 23 5.31 32.06 12.36
N THR A 24 5.28 30.81 12.84
CA THR A 24 4.54 30.40 14.04
C THR A 24 5.48 29.94 15.13
N VAL A 25 5.25 30.42 16.35
CA VAL A 25 6.01 30.08 17.56
C VAL A 25 5.17 29.15 18.43
N PHE A 26 5.70 27.98 18.72
CA PHE A 26 5.12 26.98 19.60
C PHE A 26 5.86 26.99 20.93
N ARG A 27 5.14 26.97 22.05
CA ARG A 27 5.76 26.81 23.39
C ARG A 27 5.38 25.44 23.91
N LEU A 28 6.38 24.57 24.10
CA LEU A 28 6.24 23.12 24.26
C LEU A 28 7.10 22.60 25.41
N HIS A 29 7.02 21.29 25.66
CA HIS A 29 7.81 20.57 26.66
C HIS A 29 8.86 19.69 25.99
N GLN A 30 10.15 19.89 26.33
CA GLN A 30 11.27 19.11 25.79
C GLN A 30 11.09 17.62 26.06
N ASN A 31 10.69 17.25 27.28
CA ASN A 31 10.48 15.86 27.66
C ASN A 31 9.47 15.12 26.77
N PHE A 32 8.37 15.76 26.37
CA PHE A 32 7.36 15.13 25.52
C PHE A 32 7.89 14.89 24.10
N LEU A 33 8.62 15.86 23.55
CA LEU A 33 9.22 15.74 22.22
C LEU A 33 10.38 14.72 22.21
N ALA A 34 11.24 14.72 23.23
CA ALA A 34 12.33 13.77 23.39
C ALA A 34 11.85 12.33 23.57
N MET A 35 10.75 12.12 24.32
CA MET A 35 10.13 10.80 24.43
C MET A 35 9.59 10.28 23.09
N ALA A 36 9.13 11.18 22.22
CA ALA A 36 8.59 10.82 20.91
C ALA A 36 9.67 10.67 19.82
N SER A 37 10.83 11.33 19.98
CA SER A 37 11.84 11.47 18.94
C SER A 37 13.24 11.68 19.53
N ARG A 38 14.17 10.80 19.16
CA ARG A 38 15.61 11.00 19.44
C ARG A 38 16.17 12.20 18.68
N VAL A 39 15.66 12.47 17.47
CA VAL A 39 16.04 13.64 16.68
C VAL A 39 15.77 14.93 17.45
N PHE A 40 14.62 15.04 18.12
CA PHE A 40 14.34 16.20 18.97
C PHE A 40 15.25 16.24 20.21
N GLU A 41 15.49 15.10 20.86
CA GLU A 41 16.43 15.00 21.99
C GLU A 41 17.82 15.56 21.62
N ASP A 42 18.35 15.14 20.48
CA ASP A 42 19.65 15.61 19.96
C ASP A 42 19.61 17.09 19.57
N MET A 43 18.52 17.57 18.94
CA MET A 43 18.35 18.98 18.57
C MET A 43 18.38 19.91 19.79
N PHE A 44 17.91 19.46 20.96
CA PHE A 44 17.91 20.29 22.17
C PHE A 44 19.31 20.59 22.68
N ALA A 45 20.30 19.76 22.40
CA ALA A 45 21.70 20.04 22.74
C ALA A 45 22.24 21.30 22.01
N TYR A 46 21.66 21.64 20.85
CA TYR A 46 22.04 22.79 20.04
C TYR A 46 21.07 23.97 20.16
N ALA A 47 20.05 23.86 21.01
CA ALA A 47 19.09 24.93 21.22
C ALA A 47 19.78 26.17 21.80
N THR A 48 19.49 27.34 21.22
CA THR A 48 19.99 28.62 21.74
C THR A 48 19.15 29.06 22.92
N LYS A 49 19.76 29.75 23.88
CA LYS A 49 19.02 30.39 24.97
C LYS A 49 18.40 31.67 24.46
N SER A 50 17.10 31.87 24.72
CA SER A 50 16.42 33.09 24.29
C SER A 50 16.86 34.29 25.15
N ASP A 51 17.42 35.32 24.52
CA ASP A 51 17.62 36.65 25.14
C ASP A 51 16.34 37.51 25.10
N ILE A 52 15.20 36.93 24.69
CA ILE A 52 13.93 37.65 24.51
C ILE A 52 13.23 37.78 25.87
N ASN A 53 13.81 38.63 26.72
CA ASN A 53 13.18 39.63 27.58
C ASN A 53 14.14 39.97 28.73
N ASN A 54 14.36 41.27 28.95
CA ASN A 54 15.03 41.88 30.10
C ASN A 54 14.26 41.67 31.44
N ASP A 55 13.58 40.53 31.60
CA ASP A 55 12.96 40.12 32.86
C ASP A 55 13.70 38.89 33.40
N ASN A 56 14.34 39.12 34.54
CA ASN A 56 15.32 38.28 35.21
C ASN A 56 14.82 36.90 35.69
N ASN A 57 14.16 36.04 34.88
CA ASN A 57 13.95 34.66 35.36
C ASN A 57 13.64 33.51 34.39
N ASN A 58 13.43 33.67 33.07
CA ASN A 58 13.09 32.51 32.22
C ASN A 58 14.05 32.34 31.04
N ASN A 59 15.11 31.57 31.29
CA ASN A 59 16.10 31.14 30.31
C ASN A 59 15.53 30.00 29.43
N VAL A 60 14.50 30.28 28.63
CA VAL A 60 13.81 29.27 27.80
C VAL A 60 14.65 28.96 26.57
N SER A 61 14.81 27.66 26.26
CA SER A 61 15.50 27.20 25.06
C SER A 61 14.69 27.56 23.80
N CYS A 62 15.38 27.95 22.74
CA CYS A 62 14.82 28.27 21.43
C CYS A 62 15.37 27.33 20.36
N LEU A 63 14.48 26.83 19.51
CA LEU A 63 14.79 26.02 18.35
C LEU A 63 14.04 26.57 17.13
N THR A 64 14.69 26.62 15.97
CA THR A 64 14.05 27.04 14.72
C THR A 64 14.09 25.89 13.72
N LEU A 65 12.93 25.52 13.18
CA LEU A 65 12.80 24.49 12.14
C LEU A 65 12.52 25.17 10.80
N THR A 66 13.47 25.09 9.87
CA THR A 66 13.39 25.78 8.56
C THR A 66 12.65 24.98 7.50
N ASP A 67 12.81 23.65 7.51
CA ASP A 67 12.34 22.78 6.42
C ASP A 67 11.05 22.03 6.76
N THR A 68 10.20 22.61 7.61
CA THR A 68 8.96 22.00 8.08
C THR A 68 7.83 23.01 7.98
N SER A 69 6.66 22.57 7.50
CA SER A 69 5.49 23.45 7.48
C SER A 69 4.91 23.62 8.88
N ALA A 70 4.44 24.82 9.22
CA ALA A 70 3.83 25.06 10.52
C ALA A 70 2.56 24.20 10.72
N ALA A 71 1.81 23.94 9.65
CA ALA A 71 0.60 23.11 9.68
C ALA A 71 0.92 21.62 9.93
N ALA A 72 1.93 21.06 9.26
CA ALA A 72 2.36 19.68 9.50
C ALA A 72 2.89 19.51 10.93
N PHE A 73 3.66 20.49 11.41
CA PHE A 73 4.16 20.48 12.78
C PHE A 73 3.03 20.58 13.82
N GLU A 74 2.04 21.46 13.61
CA GLU A 74 0.88 21.57 14.49
C GLU A 74 0.04 20.27 14.52
N ASN A 75 -0.14 19.61 13.37
CA ASN A 75 -0.81 18.30 13.29
C ASN A 75 -0.04 17.22 14.05
N LEU A 76 1.30 17.18 13.91
CA LEU A 76 2.16 16.27 14.68
C LEU A 76 2.00 16.52 16.17
N LEU A 77 2.06 17.77 16.61
CA LEU A 77 1.88 18.13 18.03
C LEU A 77 0.47 17.75 18.53
N THR A 78 -0.55 17.93 17.70
CA THR A 78 -1.94 17.53 18.03
C THR A 78 -2.05 16.02 18.17
N PHE A 79 -1.26 15.26 17.43
CA PHE A 79 -1.18 13.81 17.56
C PHE A 79 -0.45 13.37 18.83
N LEU A 80 0.66 14.05 19.19
CA LEU A 80 1.49 13.68 20.34
C LEU A 80 0.96 14.17 21.69
N TYR A 81 0.31 15.33 21.73
CA TYR A 81 -0.15 15.95 22.98
C TYR A 81 -1.61 15.59 23.28
N PRO A 82 -1.96 15.21 24.52
CA PRO A 82 -3.29 14.70 24.88
C PRO A 82 -4.39 15.77 24.92
N ARG A 83 -4.11 17.03 24.54
CA ARG A 83 -5.06 18.15 24.65
C ARG A 83 -6.08 18.19 23.53
N LYS A 84 -5.69 17.74 22.34
CA LYS A 84 -6.53 17.72 21.15
C LYS A 84 -6.38 16.36 20.48
N TYR A 85 -7.28 16.09 19.54
CA TYR A 85 -7.28 14.85 18.78
C TYR A 85 -7.26 15.18 17.29
N ILE A 86 -6.41 14.48 16.56
CA ILE A 86 -6.38 14.47 15.10
C ILE A 86 -6.38 13.03 14.64
N ARG A 87 -7.22 12.74 13.64
CA ARG A 87 -7.28 11.42 13.01
C ARG A 87 -6.46 11.43 11.72
N ILE A 88 -5.67 10.39 11.51
CA ILE A 88 -4.98 10.15 10.24
C ILE A 88 -6.01 9.72 9.18
N ASN A 89 -5.96 10.37 8.02
CA ASN A 89 -6.84 10.16 6.87
C ASN A 89 -6.09 10.42 5.55
N TRP A 90 -6.76 10.27 4.40
CA TRP A 90 -6.12 10.47 3.09
C TRP A 90 -5.61 11.89 2.83
N GLU A 91 -6.13 12.90 3.50
CA GLU A 91 -5.72 14.29 3.33
C GLU A 91 -4.40 14.60 4.06
N ASN A 92 -4.11 13.87 5.14
CA ASN A 92 -2.98 14.18 6.02
C ASN A 92 -1.97 13.03 6.17
N VAL A 93 -2.26 11.79 5.74
CA VAL A 93 -1.38 10.62 5.93
C VAL A 93 0.00 10.82 5.33
N ALA A 94 0.10 11.41 4.14
CA ALA A 94 1.39 11.70 3.51
C ALA A 94 2.22 12.69 4.34
N SER A 95 1.57 13.72 4.90
CA SER A 95 2.23 14.71 5.76
C SER A 95 2.66 14.10 7.10
N PHE A 96 1.87 13.16 7.66
CA PHE A 96 2.23 12.43 8.87
C PHE A 96 3.41 11.50 8.65
N LEU A 97 3.44 10.79 7.52
CA LEU A 97 4.57 9.93 7.15
C LEU A 97 5.84 10.76 6.92
N GLU A 98 5.76 11.88 6.19
CA GLU A 98 6.89 12.76 5.93
C GLU A 98 7.49 13.31 7.23
N ILE A 99 6.64 13.85 8.11
CA ILE A 99 7.12 14.45 9.37
C ILE A 99 7.55 13.38 10.39
N GLY A 100 6.87 12.24 10.40
CA GLY A 100 7.20 11.10 11.24
C GLY A 100 8.55 10.49 10.87
N ASP A 101 8.84 10.36 9.59
CA ASP A 101 10.13 9.86 9.09
C ASP A 101 11.25 10.86 9.36
N LYS A 102 11.03 12.14 9.04
CA LYS A 102 12.01 13.22 9.25
C LYS A 102 12.50 13.33 10.69
N TYR A 103 11.61 13.13 11.66
CA TYR A 103 11.92 13.21 13.08
C TYR A 103 11.99 11.83 13.76
N GLU A 104 12.00 10.74 13.00
CA GLU A 104 12.10 9.36 13.50
C GLU A 104 11.05 9.00 14.58
N ILE A 105 9.81 9.45 14.39
CA ILE A 105 8.70 9.26 15.32
C ILE A 105 7.93 7.99 14.95
N VAL A 106 8.40 6.86 15.48
CA VAL A 106 7.89 5.51 15.15
C VAL A 106 6.39 5.37 15.36
N VAL A 107 5.82 5.99 16.41
CA VAL A 107 4.36 5.90 16.67
C VAL A 107 3.51 6.57 15.59
N VAL A 108 4.03 7.63 14.95
CA VAL A 108 3.35 8.32 13.84
C VAL A 108 3.43 7.47 12.57
N ILE A 109 4.60 6.86 12.31
CA ILE A 109 4.78 5.92 11.20
C ILE A 109 3.83 4.72 11.35
N GLY A 110 3.79 4.10 12.53
CA GLY A 110 2.94 2.95 12.81
C GLY A 110 1.44 3.26 12.67
N ALA A 111 0.97 4.40 13.21
CA ALA A 111 -0.42 4.82 13.07
C ALA A 111 -0.79 5.15 11.61
N SER A 112 0.16 5.68 10.84
CA SER A 112 -0.03 5.92 9.41
C SER A 112 -0.10 4.62 8.62
N GLU A 113 0.76 3.65 8.94
CA GLU A 113 0.70 2.31 8.34
C GLU A 113 -0.64 1.63 8.66
N GLU A 114 -1.10 1.65 9.92
CA GLU A 114 -2.38 1.05 10.33
C GLU A 114 -3.56 1.63 9.54
N PHE A 115 -3.58 2.96 9.35
CA PHE A 115 -4.56 3.61 8.49
C PHE A 115 -4.51 3.06 7.06
N LEU A 116 -3.32 2.97 6.46
CA LEU A 116 -3.17 2.44 5.10
C LEU A 116 -3.59 0.96 5.00
N GLN A 117 -3.26 0.14 6.00
CA GLN A 117 -3.68 -1.28 6.07
C GLN A 117 -5.19 -1.43 6.10
N CYS A 118 -5.90 -0.51 6.76
CA CYS A 118 -7.36 -0.55 6.84
C CYS A 118 -8.06 0.02 5.60
N HIS A 119 -7.43 0.97 4.91
CA HIS A 119 -8.09 1.79 3.90
C HIS A 119 -7.51 1.65 2.47
N TYR A 120 -6.50 0.81 2.23
CA TYR A 120 -5.81 0.70 0.93
C TYR A 120 -6.74 0.50 -0.28
N MET A 121 -7.92 -0.12 -0.10
CA MET A 121 -8.89 -0.33 -1.17
C MET A 121 -9.51 0.97 -1.70
N GLU A 122 -9.58 2.01 -0.87
CA GLU A 122 -10.19 3.30 -1.22
C GLU A 122 -9.32 4.08 -2.22
N ASN A 123 -7.99 4.06 -2.02
CA ASN A 123 -7.02 4.76 -2.84
C ASN A 123 -5.78 3.89 -3.11
N PRO A 124 -5.92 2.80 -3.89
CA PRO A 124 -4.88 1.78 -4.01
C PRO A 124 -3.58 2.29 -4.63
N LEU A 125 -3.65 3.23 -5.59
CA LEU A 125 -2.45 3.81 -6.20
C LEU A 125 -1.64 4.64 -5.21
N ILE A 126 -2.31 5.43 -4.36
CA ILE A 126 -1.66 6.26 -3.34
C ILE A 126 -1.13 5.36 -2.21
N ALA A 127 -1.93 4.37 -1.78
CA ALA A 127 -1.50 3.38 -0.79
C ALA A 127 -0.23 2.65 -1.25
N PHE A 128 -0.19 2.23 -2.52
CA PHE A 128 0.97 1.59 -3.13
C PHE A 128 2.19 2.51 -3.17
N ALA A 129 2.01 3.78 -3.55
CA ALA A 129 3.08 4.78 -3.59
C ALA A 129 3.72 5.00 -2.21
N LEU A 130 2.88 5.20 -1.19
CA LEU A 130 3.34 5.42 0.19
C LEU A 130 3.99 4.14 0.74
N ALA A 131 3.41 2.97 0.46
CA ALA A 131 3.98 1.71 0.92
C ALA A 131 5.35 1.41 0.29
N ASP A 132 5.59 1.80 -0.97
CA ASP A 132 6.91 1.71 -1.62
C ASP A 132 7.92 2.64 -0.95
N GLN A 133 7.51 3.89 -0.67
CA GLN A 133 8.38 4.91 -0.09
C GLN A 133 8.84 4.57 1.34
N TYR A 134 7.95 4.01 2.16
CA TYR A 134 8.18 3.73 3.58
C TYR A 134 8.36 2.22 3.88
N ASP A 135 8.51 1.38 2.86
CA ASP A 135 8.67 -0.08 2.94
C ASP A 135 7.58 -0.82 3.76
N PHE A 136 6.32 -0.41 3.61
CA PHE A 136 5.18 -1.11 4.22
C PHE A 136 4.79 -2.35 3.41
N LYS A 137 5.50 -3.46 3.64
CA LYS A 137 5.41 -4.70 2.84
C LYS A 137 3.98 -5.22 2.65
N PHE A 138 3.16 -5.20 3.70
CA PHE A 138 1.77 -5.65 3.61
C PHE A 138 0.96 -4.75 2.69
N VAL A 139 0.99 -3.43 2.94
CA VAL A 139 0.23 -2.45 2.15
C VAL A 139 0.70 -2.47 0.70
N TYR A 140 2.01 -2.58 0.45
CA TYR A 140 2.60 -2.67 -0.87
C TYR A 140 2.02 -3.85 -1.65
N LYS A 141 2.04 -5.05 -1.06
CA LYS A 141 1.49 -6.26 -1.68
C LYS A 141 -0.01 -6.12 -1.94
N GLU A 142 -0.79 -5.75 -0.93
CA GLU A 142 -2.26 -5.70 -1.04
C GLU A 142 -2.76 -4.61 -1.99
N SER A 143 -2.15 -3.43 -1.98
CA SER A 143 -2.50 -2.35 -2.91
C SER A 143 -2.07 -2.69 -4.35
N SER A 144 -0.93 -3.36 -4.55
CA SER A 144 -0.46 -3.78 -5.87
C SER A 144 -1.45 -4.71 -6.58
N LYS A 145 -2.18 -5.55 -5.84
CA LYS A 145 -3.25 -6.43 -6.37
C LYS A 145 -4.29 -5.63 -7.14
N LEU A 146 -4.78 -4.56 -6.51
CA LEU A 146 -5.81 -3.69 -7.06
C LEU A 146 -5.28 -2.82 -8.21
N VAL A 147 -4.05 -2.32 -8.07
CA VAL A 147 -3.41 -1.50 -9.10
C VAL A 147 -3.13 -2.32 -10.37
N LEU A 148 -2.56 -3.52 -10.24
CA LEU A 148 -2.28 -4.40 -11.38
C LEU A 148 -3.56 -4.84 -12.10
N ASN A 149 -4.63 -5.10 -11.37
CA ASN A 149 -5.90 -5.53 -11.95
C ASN A 149 -6.49 -4.48 -12.91
N ASN A 150 -6.23 -3.20 -12.66
CA ASN A 150 -6.76 -2.07 -13.44
C ASN A 150 -5.66 -1.10 -13.89
N LEU A 151 -4.45 -1.61 -14.16
CA LEU A 151 -3.28 -0.77 -14.44
C LEU A 151 -3.48 0.24 -15.57
N PRO A 152 -4.13 -0.10 -16.71
CA PRO A 152 -4.36 0.86 -17.80
C PRO A 152 -5.12 2.12 -17.34
N ARG A 153 -6.07 1.98 -16.42
CA ARG A 153 -6.80 3.11 -15.83
C ARG A 153 -5.89 3.95 -14.95
N PHE A 154 -5.13 3.31 -14.05
CA PHE A 154 -4.23 4.04 -13.15
C PHE A 154 -3.11 4.76 -13.90
N LYS A 155 -2.58 4.19 -14.98
CA LYS A 155 -1.53 4.81 -15.80
C LYS A 155 -1.93 6.18 -16.38
N THR A 156 -3.23 6.40 -16.59
CA THR A 156 -3.75 7.71 -17.06
C THR A 156 -3.93 8.74 -15.95
N SER A 157 -3.84 8.32 -14.68
CA SER A 157 -3.97 9.23 -13.54
C SER A 157 -2.71 10.07 -13.36
N PRO A 158 -2.82 11.38 -13.04
CA PRO A 158 -1.67 12.21 -12.71
C PRO A 158 -0.88 11.67 -11.51
N ASP A 159 -1.54 10.96 -10.59
CA ASP A 159 -0.89 10.37 -9.41
C ASP A 159 0.06 9.23 -9.76
N PHE A 160 -0.08 8.61 -10.94
CA PHE A 160 0.84 7.57 -11.38
C PHE A 160 2.26 8.09 -11.58
N HIS A 161 2.39 9.37 -11.98
CA HIS A 161 3.68 10.02 -12.14
C HIS A 161 4.39 10.33 -10.82
N LYS A 162 3.68 10.21 -9.68
CA LYS A 162 4.27 10.38 -8.34
C LYS A 162 4.93 9.10 -7.82
N LEU A 163 4.71 7.96 -8.48
CA LEU A 163 5.34 6.71 -8.12
C LEU A 163 6.86 6.80 -8.31
N SER A 164 7.60 6.10 -7.45
CA SER A 164 9.02 5.90 -7.66
C SER A 164 9.27 5.21 -9.01
N TYR A 165 10.47 5.39 -9.57
CA TYR A 165 10.86 4.69 -10.79
C TYR A 165 10.78 3.17 -10.61
N ARG A 166 11.18 2.67 -9.43
CA ARG A 166 11.16 1.24 -9.08
C ARG A 166 9.74 0.69 -9.04
N ALA A 167 8.83 1.37 -8.35
CA ALA A 167 7.42 0.99 -8.25
C ALA A 167 6.74 0.98 -9.63
N SER A 168 6.96 2.04 -10.41
CA SER A 168 6.42 2.17 -11.77
C SER A 168 6.93 1.07 -12.69
N SER A 169 8.23 0.80 -12.66
CA SER A 169 8.87 -0.25 -13.48
C SER A 169 8.35 -1.64 -13.11
N SER A 170 8.19 -1.92 -11.82
CA SER A 170 7.68 -3.21 -11.33
C SER A 170 6.24 -3.46 -11.78
N LEU A 171 5.36 -2.46 -11.68
CA LEU A 171 3.98 -2.55 -12.18
C LEU A 171 3.93 -2.78 -13.69
N LEU A 172 4.69 -1.99 -14.45
CA LEU A 172 4.70 -2.05 -15.92
C LEU A 172 5.30 -3.37 -16.42
N SER A 173 6.38 -3.85 -15.81
CA SER A 173 6.99 -5.14 -16.14
C SER A 173 6.00 -6.27 -15.89
N LYS A 174 5.40 -6.32 -14.70
CA LYS A 174 4.43 -7.38 -14.34
C LYS A 174 3.20 -7.37 -15.26
N HIS A 175 2.75 -6.20 -15.67
CA HIS A 175 1.64 -6.08 -16.61
C HIS A 175 2.03 -6.47 -18.05
N LEU A 176 3.26 -6.18 -18.47
CA LEU A 176 3.78 -6.64 -19.76
C LEU A 176 3.87 -8.16 -19.78
N ASP A 177 4.42 -8.78 -18.74
CA ASP A 177 4.49 -10.24 -18.58
C ASP A 177 3.10 -10.86 -18.69
N TYR A 178 2.10 -10.23 -18.04
CA TYR A 178 0.71 -10.65 -18.13
C TYR A 178 0.14 -10.58 -19.56
N ILE A 179 0.38 -9.48 -20.29
CA ILE A 179 -0.10 -9.33 -21.67
C ILE A 179 0.56 -10.37 -22.59
N LEU A 180 1.87 -10.60 -22.43
CA LEU A 180 2.61 -11.60 -23.19
C LEU A 180 2.09 -13.01 -22.88
N ALA A 181 1.83 -13.32 -21.61
CA ALA A 181 1.25 -14.58 -21.18
C ALA A 181 -0.15 -14.81 -21.80
N ILE A 182 -0.99 -13.77 -21.91
CA ILE A 182 -2.28 -13.87 -22.63
C ILE A 182 -2.07 -14.17 -24.12
N GLY A 183 -1.12 -13.49 -24.75
CA GLY A 183 -0.77 -13.73 -26.16
C GLY A 183 -0.35 -15.18 -26.42
N ASN A 184 0.35 -15.79 -25.47
CA ASN A 184 0.90 -17.14 -25.56
C ASN A 184 0.03 -18.22 -24.89
N LEU A 185 -1.26 -17.96 -24.65
CA LEU A 185 -2.18 -18.93 -24.01
C LEU A 185 -2.26 -20.29 -24.70
N SER A 186 -2.01 -20.36 -26.01
CA SER A 186 -1.95 -21.61 -26.77
C SER A 186 -0.80 -22.54 -26.33
N GLU A 187 0.21 -22.01 -25.63
CA GLU A 187 1.35 -22.78 -25.10
C GLU A 187 1.05 -23.50 -23.78
N LEU A 188 -0.12 -23.25 -23.16
CA LEU A 188 -0.54 -23.96 -21.95
C LEU A 188 -0.79 -25.46 -22.26
N ASN A 189 0.22 -26.29 -22.00
CA ASN A 189 0.18 -27.71 -22.30
C ASN A 189 -0.63 -28.50 -21.26
N ILE A 190 -1.93 -28.60 -21.46
CA ILE A 190 -2.82 -29.44 -20.65
C ILE A 190 -2.80 -30.93 -21.04
N GLN A 191 -2.07 -31.31 -22.10
CA GLN A 191 -2.08 -32.67 -22.64
C GLN A 191 -1.29 -33.66 -21.78
N GLU A 192 -0.39 -33.17 -20.92
CA GLU A 192 0.40 -34.01 -20.01
C GLU A 192 -0.39 -34.46 -18.76
N TYR A 193 -1.65 -34.07 -18.64
CA TYR A 193 -2.47 -34.47 -17.51
C TYR A 193 -2.68 -36.00 -17.45
N ARG A 194 -2.29 -36.61 -16.34
CA ARG A 194 -2.45 -38.05 -16.11
C ARG A 194 -3.83 -38.35 -15.52
N HIS A 195 -4.73 -38.84 -16.37
CA HIS A 195 -6.07 -39.27 -15.97
C HIS A 195 -6.04 -40.50 -15.06
N ASN A 196 -6.93 -40.52 -14.06
CA ASN A 196 -7.19 -41.65 -13.16
C ASN A 196 -8.63 -42.17 -13.26
N CYS A 197 -9.37 -41.77 -14.30
CA CYS A 197 -10.72 -42.22 -14.61
C CYS A 197 -10.74 -43.29 -15.71
N SER A 198 -11.77 -44.14 -15.72
CA SER A 198 -11.96 -45.21 -16.70
C SER A 198 -12.27 -44.73 -18.12
N TYR A 199 -12.62 -43.46 -18.29
CA TYR A 199 -13.00 -42.82 -19.56
C TYR A 199 -12.03 -41.68 -19.92
N SER A 200 -10.73 -41.93 -19.74
CA SER A 200 -9.67 -40.93 -19.93
C SER A 200 -9.69 -40.22 -21.29
N VAL A 201 -10.04 -40.92 -22.38
CA VAL A 201 -10.11 -40.35 -23.73
C VAL A 201 -11.19 -39.27 -23.82
N THR A 202 -12.43 -39.62 -23.49
CA THR A 202 -13.57 -38.69 -23.59
C THR A 202 -13.49 -37.57 -22.56
N HIS A 203 -12.92 -37.85 -21.38
CA HIS A 203 -12.64 -36.81 -20.39
C HIS A 203 -11.55 -35.84 -20.87
N GLY A 204 -10.48 -36.34 -21.49
CA GLY A 204 -9.44 -35.52 -22.09
C GLY A 204 -9.99 -34.59 -23.18
N GLU A 205 -10.82 -35.12 -24.08
CA GLU A 205 -11.52 -34.33 -25.12
C GLU A 205 -12.42 -33.24 -24.50
N TYR A 206 -13.16 -33.57 -23.44
CA TYR A 206 -13.99 -32.61 -22.71
C TYR A 206 -13.16 -31.48 -22.11
N ILE A 207 -12.08 -31.79 -21.39
CA ILE A 207 -11.18 -30.79 -20.79
C ILE A 207 -10.62 -29.89 -21.89
N GLN A 208 -10.13 -30.47 -22.99
CA GLN A 208 -9.58 -29.71 -24.11
C GLN A 208 -10.60 -28.75 -24.72
N ARG A 209 -11.85 -29.20 -24.92
CA ARG A 209 -12.91 -28.34 -25.46
C ARG A 209 -13.21 -27.16 -24.54
N ILE A 210 -13.43 -27.41 -23.25
CA ILE A 210 -13.72 -26.35 -22.27
C ILE A 210 -12.55 -25.36 -22.17
N PHE A 211 -11.32 -25.88 -22.19
CA PHE A 211 -10.13 -25.04 -22.13
C PHE A 211 -9.98 -24.18 -23.38
N ALA A 212 -10.25 -24.73 -24.57
CA ALA A 212 -10.25 -23.98 -25.81
C ALA A 212 -11.32 -22.87 -25.84
N GLU A 213 -12.51 -23.12 -25.28
CA GLU A 213 -13.57 -22.10 -25.13
C GLU A 213 -13.12 -20.97 -24.20
N ARG A 214 -12.49 -21.30 -23.07
CA ARG A 214 -11.94 -20.32 -22.12
C ARG A 214 -10.84 -19.46 -22.74
N ILE A 215 -9.88 -20.08 -23.43
CA ILE A 215 -8.84 -19.36 -24.17
C ILE A 215 -9.48 -18.36 -25.15
N LYS A 216 -10.47 -18.79 -25.94
CA LYS A 216 -11.18 -17.90 -26.87
C LYS A 216 -11.89 -16.74 -26.17
N SER A 217 -12.41 -16.96 -24.95
CA SER A 217 -13.12 -15.90 -24.21
C SER A 217 -12.20 -14.80 -23.66
N VAL A 218 -10.89 -15.09 -23.51
CA VAL A 218 -9.90 -14.13 -22.97
C VAL A 218 -8.93 -13.59 -24.01
N GLN A 219 -8.76 -14.30 -25.14
CA GLN A 219 -7.95 -13.85 -26.27
C GLN A 219 -8.72 -12.77 -27.04
N GLY A 220 -8.41 -11.51 -26.75
CA GLY A 220 -9.02 -10.38 -27.43
C GLY A 220 -8.51 -9.02 -26.94
N PHE A 221 -8.96 -7.96 -27.61
CA PHE A 221 -8.74 -6.58 -27.19
C PHE A 221 -10.07 -5.90 -26.86
N PRO A 222 -10.17 -5.14 -25.75
CA PRO A 222 -9.12 -4.93 -24.74
C PRO A 222 -8.79 -6.22 -23.96
N VAL A 223 -7.56 -6.30 -23.47
CA VAL A 223 -7.10 -7.44 -22.67
C VAL A 223 -7.95 -7.54 -21.40
N VAL A 224 -8.40 -8.75 -21.07
CA VAL A 224 -9.19 -9.02 -19.87
C VAL A 224 -8.40 -8.63 -18.60
N SER A 225 -9.08 -8.23 -17.53
CA SER A 225 -8.40 -7.95 -16.27
C SER A 225 -7.88 -9.26 -15.65
N PRO A 226 -6.75 -9.22 -14.91
CA PRO A 226 -6.22 -10.40 -14.24
C PRO A 226 -7.23 -11.17 -13.39
N THR A 227 -8.08 -10.48 -12.62
CA THR A 227 -9.13 -11.15 -11.83
C THR A 227 -10.15 -11.87 -12.70
N ASN A 228 -10.61 -11.23 -13.77
CA ASN A 228 -11.56 -11.86 -14.68
C ASN A 228 -10.93 -13.04 -15.44
N LEU A 229 -9.63 -12.98 -15.77
CA LEU A 229 -8.90 -14.12 -16.31
C LEU A 229 -8.93 -15.30 -15.33
N TYR A 230 -8.60 -15.04 -14.05
CA TYR A 230 -8.61 -16.07 -13.03
C TYR A 230 -10.01 -16.69 -12.88
N GLU A 231 -11.04 -15.85 -12.76
CA GLU A 231 -12.44 -16.29 -12.71
C GLU A 231 -12.79 -17.17 -13.91
N ILE A 232 -12.49 -16.78 -15.14
CA ILE A 232 -12.81 -17.59 -16.33
C ILE A 232 -12.15 -18.98 -16.30
N PHE A 233 -10.93 -19.08 -15.76
CA PHE A 233 -10.19 -20.34 -15.69
C PHE A 233 -10.57 -21.21 -14.49
N PHE A 234 -11.10 -20.65 -13.41
CA PHE A 234 -11.38 -21.41 -12.18
C PHE A 234 -12.86 -21.47 -11.78
N LYS A 235 -13.71 -20.62 -12.35
CA LYS A 235 -15.16 -20.62 -12.11
C LYS A 235 -15.80 -21.84 -12.77
N PHE A 236 -16.32 -22.73 -11.94
CA PHE A 236 -17.21 -23.82 -12.29
C PHE A 236 -18.26 -23.98 -11.18
N GLU A 237 -19.47 -24.34 -11.56
CA GLU A 237 -20.52 -24.69 -10.60
C GLU A 237 -20.12 -25.99 -9.91
N GLU A 238 -19.76 -25.95 -8.61
CA GLU A 238 -19.38 -27.15 -7.83
C GLU A 238 -20.53 -28.18 -7.68
N ASP A 239 -21.75 -27.81 -8.10
CA ASP A 239 -23.00 -28.55 -7.87
C ASP A 239 -23.40 -29.55 -8.98
N ASP A 240 -22.55 -29.79 -9.98
CA ASP A 240 -22.83 -30.86 -10.95
C ASP A 240 -22.40 -32.21 -10.36
N ASP A 241 -23.37 -33.03 -9.90
CA ASP A 241 -23.16 -34.41 -9.39
C ASP A 241 -22.36 -35.33 -10.36
N ARG A 242 -22.06 -34.84 -11.57
CA ARG A 242 -21.22 -35.45 -12.61
C ARG A 242 -19.70 -35.23 -12.42
N PHE A 243 -19.24 -34.44 -11.46
CA PHE A 243 -17.79 -34.24 -11.21
C PHE A 243 -17.12 -35.49 -10.64
N ASP A 244 -16.48 -36.27 -11.52
CA ASP A 244 -15.62 -37.35 -11.08
C ASP A 244 -14.37 -36.82 -10.32
N ASN A 245 -13.71 -37.72 -9.58
CA ASN A 245 -12.49 -37.39 -8.86
C ASN A 245 -11.34 -36.95 -9.79
N CYS A 246 -11.40 -37.31 -11.07
CA CYS A 246 -10.38 -36.97 -12.05
C CYS A 246 -10.45 -35.48 -12.43
N GLN A 247 -11.65 -34.94 -12.63
CA GLN A 247 -11.89 -33.55 -13.00
C GLN A 247 -11.58 -32.65 -11.81
N LYS A 248 -11.98 -33.06 -10.60
CA LYS A 248 -11.61 -32.36 -9.36
C LYS A 248 -10.09 -32.27 -9.19
N ARG A 249 -9.35 -33.35 -9.47
CA ARG A 249 -7.88 -33.35 -9.42
C ARG A 249 -7.24 -32.46 -10.48
N PHE A 250 -7.78 -32.45 -11.70
CA PHE A 250 -7.31 -31.54 -12.75
C PHE A 250 -7.44 -30.08 -12.27
N LEU A 251 -8.61 -29.70 -11.76
CA LEU A 251 -8.93 -28.33 -11.37
C LEU A 251 -8.24 -27.86 -10.09
N LYS A 252 -8.19 -28.70 -9.05
CA LYS A 252 -7.66 -28.31 -7.73
C LYS A 252 -6.15 -28.52 -7.61
N THR A 253 -5.51 -29.20 -8.58
CA THR A 253 -4.08 -29.55 -8.45
C THR A 253 -3.28 -29.27 -9.71
N TYR A 254 -3.72 -29.75 -10.88
CA TYR A 254 -2.92 -29.66 -12.10
C TYR A 254 -3.01 -28.29 -12.77
N LEU A 255 -4.22 -27.80 -13.00
CA LEU A 255 -4.48 -26.51 -13.64
C LEU A 255 -3.84 -25.33 -12.88
N PRO A 256 -3.95 -25.22 -11.53
CA PRO A 256 -3.27 -24.16 -10.79
C PRO A 256 -1.76 -24.16 -11.00
N GLY A 257 -1.12 -25.34 -11.07
CA GLY A 257 0.33 -25.45 -11.27
C GLY A 257 0.77 -24.89 -12.62
N ILE A 258 0.09 -25.28 -13.71
CA ILE A 258 0.41 -24.76 -15.05
C ILE A 258 0.04 -23.28 -15.15
N PHE A 259 -1.12 -22.89 -14.63
CA PHE A 259 -1.56 -21.50 -14.64
C PHE A 259 -0.55 -20.60 -13.92
N SER A 260 -0.08 -21.00 -12.74
CA SER A 260 0.94 -20.26 -12.00
C SER A 260 2.31 -20.25 -12.67
N SER A 261 2.68 -21.31 -13.41
CA SER A 261 3.91 -21.31 -14.20
C SER A 261 3.89 -20.29 -15.35
N HIS A 262 2.68 -19.93 -15.83
CA HIS A 262 2.49 -19.05 -16.97
C HIS A 262 2.17 -17.60 -16.58
N PHE A 263 1.32 -17.40 -15.58
CA PHE A 263 0.87 -16.08 -15.13
C PHE A 263 1.48 -15.63 -13.80
N GLY A 264 2.21 -16.52 -13.12
CA GLY A 264 2.62 -16.32 -11.73
C GLY A 264 1.50 -16.61 -10.73
N ASN A 265 1.77 -16.36 -9.47
CA ASN A 265 0.82 -16.63 -8.39
C ASN A 265 -0.27 -15.57 -8.31
N PHE A 266 -1.47 -16.03 -7.97
CA PHE A 266 -2.63 -15.21 -7.71
C PHE A 266 -3.09 -15.46 -6.29
N GLU A 267 -3.47 -14.40 -5.59
CA GLU A 267 -3.92 -14.47 -4.21
C GLU A 267 -5.15 -13.59 -4.00
N PRO A 268 -6.04 -13.97 -3.06
CA PRO A 268 -7.12 -13.12 -2.65
C PRO A 268 -6.64 -11.91 -1.85
N LEU A 269 -7.48 -10.88 -1.78
CA LEU A 269 -7.27 -9.77 -0.84
C LEU A 269 -7.35 -10.30 0.58
N ASN A 270 -6.54 -9.73 1.48
CA ASN A 270 -6.48 -10.17 2.86
C ASN A 270 -7.85 -10.11 3.55
N ASN A 271 -8.66 -9.10 3.22
CA ASN A 271 -10.00 -8.90 3.77
C ASN A 271 -11.04 -9.91 3.24
N ASP A 272 -10.74 -10.59 2.12
CA ASP A 272 -11.70 -11.46 1.42
C ASP A 272 -11.43 -12.96 1.61
N LYS A 273 -10.33 -13.33 2.29
CA LYS A 273 -9.91 -14.74 2.50
C LYS A 273 -11.00 -15.68 3.06
N ASN A 274 -12.00 -15.13 3.74
CA ASN A 274 -13.08 -15.90 4.37
C ASN A 274 -14.44 -15.78 3.65
N LYS A 275 -14.50 -15.14 2.48
CA LYS A 275 -15.73 -15.00 1.71
C LYS A 275 -15.97 -16.23 0.83
N HIS A 276 -17.22 -16.45 0.43
CA HIS A 276 -17.59 -17.57 -0.45
C HIS A 276 -17.23 -17.33 -1.93
N ASP A 277 -17.18 -16.06 -2.36
CA ASP A 277 -16.83 -15.66 -3.72
C ASP A 277 -15.60 -14.74 -3.60
N VAL A 278 -14.42 -15.34 -3.79
CA VAL A 278 -13.14 -14.67 -3.50
C VAL A 278 -12.42 -14.36 -4.80
N GLU A 279 -12.31 -13.07 -5.10
CA GLU A 279 -11.51 -12.60 -6.22
C GLU A 279 -10.03 -12.83 -5.98
N HIS A 280 -9.31 -13.24 -7.03
CA HIS A 280 -7.88 -13.49 -6.98
C HIS A 280 -7.13 -12.52 -7.88
N TYR A 281 -5.93 -12.11 -7.43
CA TYR A 281 -5.18 -11.03 -8.06
C TYR A 281 -3.70 -11.39 -8.19
N PRO A 282 -3.03 -10.96 -9.27
CA PRO A 282 -1.58 -10.94 -9.30
C PRO A 282 -1.08 -9.87 -8.33
N TYR A 283 0.14 -10.02 -7.83
CA TYR A 283 0.71 -9.08 -6.87
C TYR A 283 2.20 -8.88 -7.10
N LEU A 284 2.72 -7.83 -6.47
CA LEU A 284 4.16 -7.59 -6.32
C LEU A 284 4.58 -7.91 -4.88
N GLU A 285 5.83 -8.32 -4.73
CA GLU A 285 6.48 -8.43 -3.42
C GLU A 285 7.51 -7.31 -3.31
N SER A 286 7.59 -6.66 -2.14
CA SER A 286 8.66 -5.69 -1.89
C SER A 286 9.99 -6.42 -1.99
N ALA A 287 10.88 -5.96 -2.87
CA ALA A 287 12.20 -6.55 -2.98
C ALA A 287 13.08 -6.03 -1.84
N ASN A 288 13.68 -6.97 -1.09
CA ASN A 288 14.65 -6.69 -0.02
C ASN A 288 15.83 -5.86 -0.51
#